data_AF-A0A3N0BIZ0-F1
#
_entry.id   AF-A0A3N0BIZ0-F1
#
_cell.length_a   1.000
_cell.length_b   1.000
_cell.length_c   1.000
_cell.angle_alpha   90.00
_cell.angle_beta   90.00
_cell.angle_gamma   90.00
#
_symmetry.space_group_name_H-M   'P 1'
#
loop_
_entity.id
_entity.type
_entity.pdbx_description
1 polymer ?
#
loop_
_entity_poly.entity_id
_entity_poly.type
_entity_poly.pdbx_seq_one_letter_code
_entity_poly.pdbx_strand_id
1 'polypeptide(L)' 'MLANENRLLILCALLESDQTVAQLAESVPNISRPALSQHLSALRLAGVVHAQRTGHYVVYSLADQRIRSLFQAVKDAYCS' A
#
# COMPACT_ATOMS: atom_id res chain seq x y z
N MET A 1 -8.51 12.51 0.49
CA MET A 1 -7.24 11.75 0.37
C MET A 1 -7.31 10.28 0.79
N LEU A 2 -8.42 9.75 1.33
CA LEU A 2 -8.61 8.31 1.57
C LEU A 2 -9.57 7.62 0.56
N ALA A 3 -10.42 8.38 -0.14
CA ALA A 3 -11.40 7.88 -1.11
C ALA A 3 -10.81 7.67 -2.53
N ASN A 4 -9.73 6.91 -2.67
CA ASN A 4 -9.34 6.40 -3.98
C ASN A 4 -9.14 4.88 -3.83
N GLU A 5 -9.99 4.13 -4.52
CA GLU A 5 -10.03 2.66 -4.48
C GLU A 5 -8.64 2.03 -4.68
N ASN A 6 -7.81 2.59 -5.56
CA ASN A 6 -6.46 2.09 -5.81
C ASN A 6 -5.58 2.16 -4.57
N ARG A 7 -5.67 3.25 -3.79
CA ARG A 7 -4.92 3.36 -2.53
C ARG A 7 -5.39 2.35 -1.51
N LEU A 8 -6.69 2.08 -1.43
CA LEU A 8 -7.21 1.06 -0.52
C LEU A 8 -6.71 -0.33 -0.94
N LEU A 9 -6.75 -0.67 -2.22
CA LEU A 9 -6.23 -1.93 -2.75
C LEU A 9 -4.73 -2.10 -2.45
N ILE A 10 -3.93 -1.05 -2.63
CA ILE A 10 -2.50 -1.04 -2.28
C ILE A 10 -2.30 -1.30 -0.78
N LEU A 11 -3.08 -0.62 0.07
CA LEU A 11 -2.97 -0.78 1.52
C LEU A 11 -3.43 -2.15 2.00
N CYS A 12 -4.46 -2.73 1.38
CA CYS A 12 -4.86 -4.12 1.62
C CYS A 12 -3.75 -5.10 1.24
N ALA A 13 -3.06 -4.91 0.11
CA ALA A 13 -1.92 -5.75 -0.26
C ALA A 13 -0.77 -5.64 0.75
N LEU A 14 -0.46 -4.41 1.20
CA LEU A 14 0.57 -4.14 2.22
C LEU A 14 0.18 -4.59 3.63
N LEU A 15 -1.11 -4.85 3.88
CA LEU A 15 -1.59 -5.39 5.15
C LEU A 15 -1.22 -6.87 5.31
N GLU A 16 -1.20 -7.61 4.20
CA GLU A 16 -0.81 -9.02 4.12
C GLU A 16 0.70 -9.19 4.23
N SER A 17 1.48 -8.37 3.51
CA SER A 17 2.95 -8.47 3.52
C SER A 17 3.63 -7.20 3.01
N ASP A 18 4.88 -6.99 3.42
CA ASP A 18 5.74 -5.96 2.86
C ASP A 18 6.13 -6.31 1.43
N GLN A 19 5.98 -5.37 0.50
CA GLN A 19 6.09 -5.65 -0.94
C GLN A 19 6.85 -4.57 -1.70
N THR A 20 7.53 -4.98 -2.78
CA THR A 20 8.10 -4.05 -3.76
C THR A 20 7.04 -3.53 -4.73
N VAL A 21 7.36 -2.47 -5.50
CA VAL A 21 6.46 -1.96 -6.57
C VAL A 21 6.13 -3.06 -7.60
N ALA A 22 7.05 -3.98 -7.88
CA ALA A 22 6.81 -5.07 -8.82
C ALA A 22 5.78 -6.07 -8.26
N GLN A 23 5.96 -6.52 -7.02
CA GLN A 23 5.02 -7.43 -6.35
C GLN A 23 3.65 -6.79 -6.13
N LEU A 24 3.61 -5.50 -5.82
CA LEU A 24 2.36 -4.75 -5.75
C LEU A 24 1.66 -4.72 -7.11
N ALA A 25 2.37 -4.48 -8.21
CA ALA A 25 1.77 -4.47 -9.54
C ALA A 25 1.13 -5.83 -9.91
N GLU A 26 1.68 -6.95 -9.40
CA GLU A 26 1.07 -8.28 -9.53
C GLU A 26 -0.17 -8.44 -8.64
N SER A 27 -0.15 -7.87 -7.43
CA SER A 27 -1.26 -7.94 -6.46
C SER A 27 -2.45 -7.06 -6.85
N VAL A 28 -2.19 -5.96 -7.58
CA VAL A 28 -3.20 -4.99 -8.02
C VAL A 28 -3.07 -4.72 -9.54
N PRO A 29 -3.39 -5.70 -10.39
CA PRO A 29 -3.08 -5.66 -11.83
C PRO A 29 -3.82 -4.55 -12.61
N ASN A 30 -4.90 -4.02 -12.04
CA ASN A 30 -5.67 -2.93 -12.63
C ASN A 30 -5.00 -1.55 -12.46
N ILE A 31 -3.89 -1.47 -11.72
CA ILE A 31 -3.14 -0.22 -11.47
C ILE A 31 -1.84 -0.27 -12.26
N SER A 32 -1.67 0.67 -13.18
CA SER A 32 -0.41 0.78 -13.93
C SER A 32 0.77 1.11 -13.02
N ARG A 33 1.98 0.63 -13.36
CA ARG A 33 3.20 0.88 -12.55
C ARG A 33 3.48 2.38 -12.30
N PRO A 34 3.28 3.30 -13.26
CA PRO A 34 3.41 4.74 -13.00
C PRO A 34 2.39 5.24 -11.98
N ALA A 35 1.12 4.85 -12.10
CA ALA A 35 0.07 5.24 -11.16
C ALA A 35 0.34 4.67 -9.76
N LEU A 36 0.76 3.41 -9.67
CA LEU A 36 1.16 2.76 -8.42
C LEU A 36 2.29 3.53 -7.72
N SER A 37 3.33 3.92 -8.45
CA SER A 37 4.44 4.72 -7.91
C SER A 37 4.00 6.09 -7.42
N GLN A 38 3.06 6.74 -8.12
CA GLN A 38 2.46 8.01 -7.70
C GLN A 38 1.63 7.84 -6.42
N HIS A 39 0.81 6.79 -6.33
CA HIS A 39 0.03 6.47 -5.13
C HIS A 39 0.94 6.18 -3.93
N LEU A 40 1.98 5.36 -4.09
CA LEU A 40 2.96 5.06 -3.04
C LEU A 40 3.70 6.30 -2.58
N SER A 41 4.05 7.21 -3.49
CA SER A 41 4.67 8.49 -3.15
C SER A 41 3.71 9.35 -2.30
N ALA A 42 2.44 9.43 -2.67
CA ALA A 42 1.42 10.17 -1.92
C ALA A 42 1.17 9.54 -0.53
N LEU A 43 1.08 8.21 -0.43
CA LEU A 43 0.91 7.49 0.83
C LEU A 43 2.12 7.67 1.76
N ARG A 44 3.33 7.67 1.20
CA ARG A 44 4.56 7.92 1.96
C ARG A 44 4.60 9.34 2.50
N LEU A 45 4.26 10.34 1.68
CA LEU A 45 4.17 11.74 2.10
C LEU A 45 3.11 11.93 3.20
N ALA A 46 2.02 11.17 3.15
CA ALA A 46 0.98 11.17 4.17
C ALA A 46 1.35 10.37 5.45
N GLY A 47 2.54 9.76 5.51
CA GLY A 47 2.99 8.95 6.63
C GLY A 47 2.22 7.63 6.81
N VAL A 48 1.55 7.15 5.76
CA VAL A 48 0.77 5.90 5.81
C VAL A 48 1.62 4.68 5.55
N VAL A 49 2.66 4.82 4.72
CA VAL A 49 3.59 3.75 4.38
C VAL A 49 5.04 4.18 4.60
N HIS A 50 5.89 3.20 4.89
CA HIS A 50 7.33 3.31 4.84
C HIS A 50 7.89 2.73 3.55
N ALA A 51 9.07 3.21 3.17
CA ALA A 51 9.79 2.76 2.01
C ALA A 51 11.25 2.54 2.42
N GLN A 52 11.70 1.29 2.37
CA GLN A 52 13.05 0.89 2.71
C GLN A 52 13.76 0.38 1.47
N ARG A 53 14.97 0.87 1.20
CA ARG A 53 15.79 0.38 0.10
C ARG A 53 16.53 -0.89 0.55
N THR A 54 16.27 -2.00 -0.13
CA THR A 54 16.88 -3.31 0.10
C THR A 54 17.57 -3.75 -1.18
N GLY A 55 18.90 -3.57 -1.24
CA GLY A 55 19.68 -3.78 -2.46
C GLY A 55 19.21 -2.87 -3.60
N HIS A 56 18.80 -3.45 -4.73
CA HIS A 56 18.30 -2.72 -5.90
C HIS A 56 16.80 -2.40 -5.85
N TYR A 57 16.08 -2.88 -4.83
CA TYR A 57 14.63 -2.74 -4.72
C TYR A 57 14.24 -1.80 -3.57
N VAL A 58 13.06 -1.22 -3.70
CA VAL A 58 12.39 -0.50 -2.60
C VAL A 58 11.22 -1.36 -2.15
N VAL A 59 11.25 -1.73 -0.87
CA VAL A 59 10.18 -2.48 -0.19
C VAL A 59 9.31 -1.47 0.56
N TYR A 60 8.00 -1.61 0.41
CA TYR A 60 7.00 -0.79 1.08
C TYR A 60 6.32 -1.60 2.17
N SER A 61 6.00 -0.92 3.27
CA SER A 61 5.30 -1.47 4.44
C SER A 61 4.37 -0.42 5.04
N LEU A 62 3.38 -0.83 5.85
CA LEU A 62 2.55 0.12 6.60
C LEU A 62 3.41 0.81 7.69
N ALA A 63 3.21 2.12 7.89
CA ALA A 63 4.12 2.92 8.71
C ALA A 63 4.07 2.58 10.21
N ASP A 64 2.89 2.26 10.76
CA ASP A 64 2.78 1.85 12.15
C ASP A 64 1.56 0.95 12.44
N GLN A 65 1.57 0.31 13.61
CA GLN A 65 0.55 -0.66 14.04
C GLN A 65 -0.86 -0.07 14.12
N ARG A 66 -1.02 1.23 14.44
CA ARG A 66 -2.35 1.89 14.49
C ARG A 66 -2.94 2.00 13.09
N ILE A 67 -2.10 2.31 12.10
CA ILE A 67 -2.51 2.32 10.69
C ILE A 67 -2.94 0.92 10.28
N ARG A 68 -2.18 -0.10 10.68
CA ARG A 68 -2.53 -1.50 10.45
C ARG A 68 -3.90 -1.86 11.03
N SER A 69 -4.13 -1.55 12.30
CA SER A 69 -5.42 -1.83 12.97
C SER A 69 -6.59 -1.09 12.32
N LEU A 70 -6.39 0.16 11.90
CA LEU A 70 -7.41 0.94 11.20
C LEU A 70 -7.80 0.28 9.86
N PHE A 71 -6.80 -0.08 9.04
CA PHE A 71 -7.07 -0.68 7.73
C PHE A 71 -7.58 -2.12 7.84
N GLN A 72 -7.21 -2.86 8.87
CA GLN A 72 -7.82 -4.16 9.16
C GLN A 72 -9.31 -4.01 9.45
N ALA A 73 -9.71 -3.06 10.31
CA ALA A 73 -11.11 -2.81 10.59
C ALA A 73 -11.89 -2.37 9.33
N VAL A 74 -11.29 -1.56 8.46
CA VAL A 74 -11.89 -1.18 7.18
C VAL A 74 -12.02 -2.39 6.25
N LYS A 75 -11.00 -3.25 6.15
CA LYS A 75 -11.07 -4.48 5.36
C LYS A 75 -12.21 -5.39 5.86
N ASP A 76 -12.30 -5.60 7.17
CA ASP A 76 -13.33 -6.45 7.78
C ASP A 76 -14.74 -5.87 7.58
N ALA A 77 -14.90 -4.54 7.55
CA ALA A 77 -16.18 -3.87 7.38
C ALA A 77 -16.68 -3.79 5.92
N TYR A 78 -15.79 -3.82 4.93
CA TYR A 78 -16.14 -3.53 3.53
C TYR A 78 -15.74 -4.64 2.52
N CYS A 79 -14.96 -5.65 2.91
CA CYS A 79 -14.46 -6.69 2.00
C CYS A 79 -15.00 -8.10 2.30
N SER A 80 -16.19 -8.21 2.91
CA SER A 80 -16.95 -9.47 3.05
C SER A 80 -17.59 -9.93 1.73
#